data_AF-A0A936UJ02-F1
#
_entry.id   AF-A0A936UJ02-F1
#
_cell.length_a   1.000
_cell.length_b   1.000
_cell.length_c   1.000
_cell.angle_alpha   90.00
_cell.angle_beta   90.00
_cell.angle_gamma   90.00
#
_symmetry.space_group_name_H-M   'P 1'
#
loop_
_entity.id
_entity.type
_entity.pdbx_description
1 polymer ?
#
loop_
_entity_poly.entity_id
_entity_poly.type
_entity_poly.pdbx_seq_one_letter_code
_entity_poly.pdbx_strand_id
1 'polypeptide(L)'
;MKKLTEIFKTFLNQRIIIAALMLIVFQSGSAFSAQDTIKLTALQDNTLYEDAAGSISNGQGKYLYSGKGSTGLIRRALVRFMLVEFLPPCSKILNVSLKMHLSGGAAANKTIELRKIKENWAEGNSDAPGLEENGTASAFFDATWKHRYYNTDLWSSAGGVYSSVSSGNATVGGPGFYTWNSTPQMVSDVQEWADNQSAAFGWLLLGDETVSSTAKRFHSSESDTVTFVPEITVIYQTSNFGIYVDSFIEGFWDGTNMIGDTIKVKLHSSVSPYAVLDSDLTFCETYGGQFCFYNAPQGNYYISVHHRNTIETWSKYPLFFVLGDNQYYTFKDSASKAYGDNEVLKFSEYCFYSGDVNQDGTIDASDVSETDNDAFSSLSGYVRTDVTGDDFVDAADVSIVDNNAFNSVSVISP
;
A
#
# COMPACT_ATOMS: atom_id res chain seq x y z
N MET A 1 1.56 -39.14 69.81
CA MET A 1 0.55 -38.25 69.17
C MET A 1 0.89 -36.76 69.29
N LYS A 2 1.21 -36.16 70.45
CA LYS A 2 1.56 -34.72 70.54
C LYS A 2 2.78 -34.26 69.73
N LYS A 3 3.80 -35.12 69.52
CA LYS A 3 4.97 -34.79 68.65
C LYS A 3 4.66 -34.78 67.15
N LEU A 4 3.65 -35.51 66.69
CA LEU A 4 3.26 -35.53 65.27
C LEU A 4 2.44 -34.28 64.90
N THR A 5 1.65 -33.78 65.86
CA THR A 5 0.81 -32.58 65.69
C THR A 5 1.61 -31.28 65.65
N GLU A 6 2.75 -31.22 66.34
CA GLU A 6 3.67 -30.07 66.25
C GLU A 6 4.42 -30.03 64.91
N ILE A 7 4.89 -31.18 64.41
CA ILE A 7 5.59 -31.26 63.11
C ILE A 7 4.64 -30.85 61.96
N PHE A 8 3.36 -31.24 62.01
CA PHE A 8 2.37 -30.81 61.01
C PHE A 8 2.03 -29.31 61.07
N LYS A 9 2.11 -28.66 62.23
CA LYS A 9 1.92 -27.21 62.35
C LYS A 9 3.12 -26.41 61.81
N THR A 10 4.35 -26.94 61.96
CA THR A 10 5.55 -26.32 61.38
C THR A 10 5.59 -26.43 59.85
N PHE A 11 5.08 -27.54 59.29
CA PHE A 11 4.96 -27.71 57.83
C PHE A 11 3.83 -26.88 57.20
N LEU A 12 2.76 -26.58 57.95
CA LEU A 12 1.64 -25.79 57.42
C LEU A 12 1.92 -24.27 57.44
N ASN A 13 2.74 -23.79 58.38
CA ASN A 13 3.14 -22.38 58.47
C ASN A 13 4.33 -22.00 57.57
N GLN A 14 4.97 -22.95 56.88
CA GLN A 14 6.02 -22.69 55.89
C GLN A 14 5.52 -22.60 54.43
N ARG A 15 4.20 -22.68 54.20
CA ARG A 15 3.60 -22.52 52.86
C ARG A 15 2.81 -21.21 52.66
N ILE A 16 2.93 -20.24 53.58
CA ILE A 16 2.19 -18.96 53.55
C ILE A 16 3.13 -17.75 53.31
N ILE A 17 4.38 -17.95 52.88
CA ILE A 17 5.29 -16.86 52.46
C ILE A 17 5.96 -17.19 51.13
N ILE A 18 5.18 -17.50 50.09
CA ILE A 18 5.58 -17.32 48.67
C ILE A 18 4.30 -17.01 47.87
N ALA A 19 3.66 -15.89 48.20
CA ALA A 19 2.56 -15.32 47.43
C ALA A 19 2.53 -13.81 47.68
N ALA A 20 3.48 -13.09 47.08
CA ALA A 20 3.43 -11.66 46.74
C ALA A 20 4.84 -11.13 46.52
N LEU A 21 5.46 -11.54 45.41
CA LEU A 21 6.33 -10.66 44.61
C LEU A 21 6.57 -11.37 43.26
N MET A 22 5.49 -11.66 42.52
CA MET A 22 5.61 -11.61 41.07
C MET A 22 5.77 -10.13 40.75
N LEU A 23 7.03 -9.68 40.79
CA LEU A 23 7.44 -8.54 40.01
C LEU A 23 7.12 -8.95 38.57
N ILE A 24 5.96 -8.53 38.07
CA ILE A 24 5.75 -8.41 36.63
C ILE A 24 6.77 -7.36 36.23
N VAL A 25 7.97 -7.83 35.93
CA VAL A 25 8.85 -7.09 35.05
C VAL A 25 8.06 -7.07 33.75
N PHE A 26 7.31 -6.00 33.52
CA PHE A 26 7.08 -5.53 32.17
C PHE A 26 8.48 -5.31 31.63
N GLN A 27 9.07 -6.37 31.06
CA GLN A 27 10.03 -6.16 30.01
C GLN A 27 9.20 -5.48 28.96
N SER A 28 9.29 -4.15 28.91
CA SER A 28 9.26 -3.41 27.67
C SER A 28 10.40 -3.97 26.82
N GLY A 29 10.23 -5.20 26.34
CA GLY A 29 10.90 -5.65 25.15
C GLY A 29 10.38 -4.69 24.11
N SER A 30 11.18 -3.69 23.76
CA SER A 30 11.02 -2.98 22.52
C SER A 30 10.79 -4.08 21.49
N ALA A 31 9.59 -4.16 20.94
CA ALA A 31 9.33 -5.04 19.82
C ALA A 31 10.25 -4.53 18.72
N PHE A 32 11.44 -5.13 18.60
CA PHE A 32 12.24 -5.00 17.40
C PHE A 32 11.35 -5.57 16.32
N SER A 33 10.71 -4.71 15.55
CA SER A 33 9.95 -5.18 14.41
C SER A 33 10.95 -5.84 13.48
N ALA A 34 10.80 -7.16 13.29
CA ALA A 34 11.70 -7.92 12.46
C ALA A 34 11.58 -7.38 11.04
N GLN A 35 12.72 -7.04 10.44
CA GLN A 35 12.77 -6.74 9.02
C GLN A 35 12.95 -8.07 8.30
N ASP A 36 12.07 -8.32 7.34
CA ASP A 36 12.15 -9.48 6.48
C ASP A 36 12.74 -9.09 5.13
N THR A 37 13.26 -10.08 4.42
CA THR A 37 13.84 -9.89 3.09
C THR A 37 13.31 -10.94 2.14
N ILE A 38 12.75 -10.48 1.02
CA ILE A 38 12.45 -11.34 -0.12
C ILE A 38 13.38 -11.04 -1.29
N LYS A 39 13.65 -12.07 -2.08
CA LYS A 39 14.38 -12.00 -3.34
C LYS A 39 13.55 -12.67 -4.41
N LEU A 40 13.29 -11.95 -5.48
CA LEU A 40 12.42 -12.40 -6.56
C LEU A 40 13.11 -12.19 -7.89
N THR A 41 12.99 -13.17 -8.78
CA THR A 41 13.41 -13.02 -10.16
C THR A 41 12.35 -12.30 -10.97
N ALA A 42 12.71 -11.75 -12.13
CA ALA A 42 11.73 -11.20 -13.05
C ALA A 42 10.65 -12.25 -13.39
N LEU A 43 9.39 -11.82 -13.36
CA LEU A 43 8.23 -12.60 -13.79
C LEU A 43 8.03 -12.48 -15.31
N GLN A 44 8.24 -11.27 -15.83
CA GLN A 44 8.12 -10.93 -17.25
C GLN A 44 9.21 -9.93 -17.59
N ASP A 45 9.84 -10.09 -18.74
CA ASP A 45 10.70 -9.08 -19.33
C ASP A 45 10.62 -9.06 -20.86
N ASN A 46 10.96 -7.93 -21.47
CA ASN A 46 10.93 -7.79 -22.93
C ASN A 46 11.77 -6.58 -23.36
N THR A 47 12.27 -6.60 -24.60
CA THR A 47 12.86 -5.41 -25.22
C THR A 47 11.88 -4.76 -26.21
N LEU A 48 11.63 -3.47 -26.01
CA LEU A 48 10.97 -2.63 -27.02
C LEU A 48 12.00 -2.17 -28.06
N TYR A 49 11.81 -2.60 -29.31
CA TYR A 49 12.66 -2.23 -30.44
C TYR A 49 12.01 -1.11 -31.22
N GLU A 50 12.64 0.07 -31.29
CA GLU A 50 12.17 1.15 -32.14
C GLU A 50 12.01 0.68 -33.59
N ASP A 51 10.74 0.67 -34.01
CA ASP A 51 10.29 0.22 -35.31
C ASP A 51 9.05 1.01 -35.71
N ALA A 52 9.06 1.55 -36.92
CA ALA A 52 7.95 2.33 -37.45
C ALA A 52 6.70 1.47 -37.69
N ALA A 53 6.84 0.18 -37.96
CA ALA A 53 5.70 -0.74 -38.05
C ALA A 53 5.21 -1.20 -36.68
N GLY A 54 6.08 -1.20 -35.66
CA GLY A 54 5.77 -1.72 -34.33
C GLY A 54 5.60 -3.24 -34.33
N SER A 55 6.41 -3.93 -35.13
CA SER A 55 6.32 -5.35 -35.48
C SER A 55 7.48 -6.21 -34.98
N ILE A 56 8.34 -5.61 -34.15
CA ILE A 56 9.55 -6.23 -33.63
C ILE A 56 9.51 -6.30 -32.10
N SER A 57 9.83 -7.46 -31.55
CA SER A 57 9.87 -7.76 -30.12
C SER A 57 10.91 -8.85 -29.80
N ASN A 58 11.10 -9.11 -28.50
CA ASN A 58 11.90 -10.22 -27.98
C ASN A 58 11.56 -10.50 -26.51
N GLY A 59 10.42 -11.16 -26.28
CA GLY A 59 9.94 -11.50 -24.94
C GLY A 59 10.41 -12.87 -24.43
N GLN A 60 11.06 -13.69 -25.25
CA GLN A 60 11.56 -15.02 -24.85
C GLN A 60 13.06 -15.21 -25.18
N GLY A 61 13.72 -14.13 -25.61
CA GLY A 61 15.16 -14.15 -25.86
C GLY A 61 15.96 -14.05 -24.57
N LYS A 62 17.25 -14.38 -24.64
CA LYS A 62 18.15 -14.47 -23.47
C LYS A 62 18.64 -13.10 -22.99
N TYR A 63 18.34 -12.04 -23.74
CA TYR A 63 18.93 -10.74 -23.55
C TYR A 63 17.95 -9.58 -23.64
N LEU A 64 18.15 -8.63 -22.74
CA LEU A 64 17.46 -7.36 -22.69
C LEU A 64 18.36 -6.21 -23.14
N TYR A 65 17.80 -5.25 -23.88
CA TYR A 65 18.55 -4.10 -24.38
C TYR A 65 17.99 -2.75 -23.91
N SER A 66 18.89 -1.85 -23.52
CA SER A 66 18.56 -0.47 -23.16
C SER A 66 19.56 0.52 -23.74
N GLY A 67 19.06 1.57 -24.41
CA GLY A 67 19.85 2.60 -25.09
C GLY A 67 19.70 2.54 -26.61
N LYS A 68 20.61 3.19 -27.34
CA LYS A 68 20.56 3.28 -28.80
C LYS A 68 21.57 2.34 -29.44
N GLY A 69 21.08 1.49 -30.34
CA GLY A 69 21.91 0.55 -31.09
C GLY A 69 22.88 1.23 -32.05
N SER A 70 23.77 0.44 -32.63
CA SER A 70 24.75 0.94 -33.62
C SER A 70 24.10 1.48 -34.90
N THR A 71 22.91 0.98 -35.25
CA THR A 71 22.09 1.44 -36.38
C THR A 71 21.31 2.73 -36.10
N GLY A 72 21.42 3.27 -34.89
CA GLY A 72 20.72 4.49 -34.49
C GLY A 72 19.26 4.29 -34.07
N LEU A 73 18.81 3.04 -33.89
CA LEU A 73 17.48 2.74 -33.38
C LEU A 73 17.50 2.53 -31.87
N ILE A 74 16.43 2.95 -31.19
CA ILE A 74 16.29 2.90 -29.73
C ILE A 74 15.85 1.50 -29.25
N ARG A 75 16.32 1.11 -28.07
CA ARG A 75 15.95 -0.09 -27.32
C ARG A 75 15.59 0.29 -25.88
N ARG A 76 14.51 -0.27 -25.35
CA ARG A 76 14.11 -0.11 -23.95
C ARG A 76 13.72 -1.45 -23.38
N ALA A 77 14.37 -1.87 -22.31
CA ALA A 77 14.01 -3.11 -21.63
C ALA A 77 12.90 -2.85 -20.62
N LEU A 78 11.92 -3.75 -20.58
CA LEU A 78 10.85 -3.79 -19.58
C LEU A 78 11.14 -4.97 -18.65
N VAL A 79 10.96 -4.78 -17.35
CA VAL A 79 11.08 -5.85 -16.35
C VAL A 79 9.96 -5.72 -15.32
N ARG A 80 9.31 -6.83 -14.99
CA ARG A 80 8.22 -6.90 -14.01
C ARG A 80 8.50 -8.01 -13.00
N PHE A 81 8.09 -7.78 -11.75
CA PHE A 81 8.25 -8.73 -10.65
C PHE A 81 6.89 -9.05 -10.02
N MET A 82 6.71 -10.26 -9.52
CA MET A 82 5.51 -10.68 -8.79
C MET A 82 5.71 -10.48 -7.30
N LEU A 83 5.18 -9.39 -6.72
CA LEU A 83 5.43 -9.05 -5.31
C LEU A 83 4.36 -9.57 -4.34
N VAL A 84 3.09 -9.46 -4.71
CA VAL A 84 1.97 -9.62 -3.76
C VAL A 84 1.77 -11.04 -3.24
N GLU A 85 2.25 -12.06 -3.95
CA GLU A 85 2.20 -13.44 -3.44
C GLU A 85 3.26 -13.70 -2.36
N PHE A 86 4.25 -12.81 -2.23
CA PHE A 86 5.40 -12.98 -1.35
C PHE A 86 5.49 -11.91 -0.26
N LEU A 87 4.68 -10.85 -0.33
CA LEU A 87 4.55 -9.84 0.70
C LEU A 87 3.23 -10.04 1.46
N PRO A 88 3.27 -10.25 2.78
CA PRO A 88 2.07 -10.21 3.60
C PRO A 88 1.31 -8.88 3.41
N PRO A 89 -0.02 -8.87 3.54
CA PRO A 89 -0.78 -7.62 3.66
C PRO A 89 -0.16 -6.73 4.74
N CYS A 90 -0.31 -5.41 4.63
CA CYS A 90 0.27 -4.46 5.58
C CYS A 90 1.82 -4.47 5.64
N SER A 91 2.50 -4.90 4.58
CA SER A 91 3.96 -4.81 4.51
C SER A 91 4.41 -3.38 4.19
N LYS A 92 5.23 -2.81 5.07
CA LYS A 92 5.90 -1.53 4.85
C LYS A 92 7.24 -1.76 4.18
N ILE A 93 7.42 -1.25 2.97
CA ILE A 93 8.67 -1.37 2.23
C ILE A 93 9.71 -0.41 2.81
N LEU A 94 10.89 -0.94 3.15
CA LEU A 94 11.98 -0.19 3.76
C LEU A 94 13.15 0.03 2.80
N ASN A 95 13.44 -0.96 1.97
CA ASN A 95 14.55 -0.92 1.02
C ASN A 95 14.23 -1.76 -0.22
N VAL A 96 14.65 -1.27 -1.38
CA VAL A 96 14.53 -2.01 -2.63
C VAL A 96 15.83 -1.91 -3.39
N SER A 97 16.32 -3.04 -3.91
CA SER A 97 17.42 -3.03 -4.86
C SER A 97 17.14 -3.97 -6.03
N LEU A 98 17.55 -3.56 -7.22
CA LEU A 98 17.50 -4.40 -8.42
C LEU A 98 18.93 -4.75 -8.80
N LYS A 99 19.21 -6.05 -8.97
CA LYS A 99 20.50 -6.55 -9.44
C LYS A 99 20.31 -7.18 -10.82
N MET A 100 21.14 -6.79 -11.78
CA MET A 100 21.15 -7.38 -13.12
C MET A 100 22.58 -7.64 -13.56
N HIS A 101 22.76 -8.64 -14.43
CA HIS A 101 24.05 -8.96 -15.03
C HIS A 101 24.12 -8.40 -16.46
N LEU A 102 25.13 -7.57 -16.73
CA LEU A 102 25.44 -7.10 -18.08
C LEU A 102 26.27 -8.16 -18.82
N SER A 103 25.79 -8.59 -19.99
CA SER A 103 26.50 -9.54 -20.86
C SER A 103 27.32 -8.86 -21.95
N GLY A 104 26.99 -7.62 -22.32
CA GLY A 104 27.70 -6.88 -23.36
C GLY A 104 27.06 -5.53 -23.74
N GLY A 105 27.40 -5.04 -24.93
CA GLY A 105 26.96 -3.73 -25.44
C GLY A 105 28.08 -2.70 -25.46
N ALA A 106 27.72 -1.41 -25.43
CA ALA A 106 28.65 -0.29 -25.51
C ALA A 106 29.75 -0.36 -24.43
N ALA A 107 31.01 -0.11 -24.81
CA ALA A 107 32.14 -0.19 -23.87
C ALA A 107 32.20 0.98 -22.88
N ALA A 108 31.73 2.17 -23.28
CA ALA A 108 31.72 3.35 -22.41
C ALA A 108 30.74 3.18 -21.24
N ASN A 109 31.04 3.84 -20.13
CA ASN A 109 30.11 3.93 -19.01
C ASN A 109 28.84 4.66 -19.45
N LYS A 110 27.69 4.06 -19.16
CA LYS A 110 26.37 4.65 -19.43
C LYS A 110 25.51 4.58 -18.18
N THR A 111 24.83 5.67 -17.89
CA THR A 111 23.80 5.68 -16.86
C THR A 111 22.57 4.99 -17.41
N ILE A 112 22.06 4.01 -16.68
CA ILE A 112 20.78 3.37 -16.95
C ILE A 112 19.84 3.71 -15.81
N GLU A 113 18.69 4.29 -16.14
CA GLU A 113 17.69 4.70 -15.19
C GLU A 113 16.52 3.71 -15.17
N LEU A 114 15.90 3.53 -14.00
CA LEU A 114 14.63 2.85 -13.85
C LEU A 114 13.51 3.88 -13.94
N ARG A 115 12.51 3.60 -14.77
CA ARG A 115 11.31 4.43 -14.95
C ARG A 115 10.08 3.57 -14.71
N LYS A 116 9.22 3.93 -13.74
CA LYS A 116 7.97 3.19 -13.48
C LYS A 116 7.08 3.17 -14.72
N ILE A 117 6.67 1.98 -15.16
CA ILE A 117 5.74 1.79 -16.29
C ILE A 117 4.32 2.11 -15.81
N LYS A 118 3.53 2.80 -16.62
CA LYS A 118 2.18 3.27 -16.25
C LYS A 118 1.03 2.53 -16.92
N GLU A 119 1.34 1.69 -17.91
CA GLU A 119 0.35 0.92 -18.65
C GLU A 119 0.78 -0.55 -18.69
N ASN A 120 -0.18 -1.46 -18.47
CA ASN A 120 0.07 -2.89 -18.51
C ASN A 120 0.58 -3.34 -19.89
N TRP A 121 1.39 -4.39 -19.91
CA TRP A 121 1.98 -4.95 -21.12
C TRP A 121 2.14 -6.46 -20.98
N ALA A 122 2.32 -7.14 -22.10
CA ALA A 122 2.65 -8.56 -22.12
C ALA A 122 4.02 -8.80 -22.74
N GLU A 123 4.71 -9.80 -22.21
CA GLU A 123 6.01 -10.28 -22.68
C GLU A 123 5.88 -10.94 -24.06
N GLY A 124 4.95 -11.89 -24.17
CA GLY A 124 4.64 -12.61 -25.39
C GLY A 124 5.64 -13.74 -25.69
N ASN A 125 5.76 -14.16 -26.95
CA ASN A 125 6.44 -15.41 -27.33
C ASN A 125 7.57 -15.26 -28.34
N SER A 126 7.92 -14.03 -28.73
CA SER A 126 9.04 -13.81 -29.66
C SER A 126 10.39 -14.14 -29.05
N ASP A 127 11.15 -14.98 -29.75
CA ASP A 127 12.51 -15.39 -29.41
C ASP A 127 13.46 -15.00 -30.55
N ALA A 128 14.25 -13.95 -30.34
CA ALA A 128 15.20 -13.47 -31.31
C ALA A 128 16.48 -14.32 -31.30
N PRO A 129 17.07 -14.64 -32.47
CA PRO A 129 18.27 -15.45 -32.49
C PRO A 129 19.55 -14.66 -32.16
N GLY A 130 20.56 -15.39 -31.68
CA GLY A 130 21.94 -14.90 -31.60
C GLY A 130 22.16 -13.89 -30.47
N LEU A 131 22.51 -12.66 -30.82
CA LEU A 131 22.78 -11.59 -29.84
C LEU A 131 21.59 -10.66 -29.63
N GLU A 132 20.50 -10.81 -30.40
CA GLU A 132 19.19 -10.22 -30.09
C GLU A 132 19.06 -8.68 -30.16
N GLU A 133 20.10 -7.94 -30.57
CA GLU A 133 20.07 -6.45 -30.67
C GLU A 133 18.97 -5.92 -31.61
N ASN A 134 18.51 -6.73 -32.56
CA ASN A 134 17.52 -6.32 -33.56
C ASN A 134 16.14 -6.96 -33.37
N GLY A 135 15.96 -7.81 -32.34
CA GLY A 135 14.71 -8.51 -32.09
C GLY A 135 14.34 -9.48 -33.21
N THR A 136 13.08 -9.91 -33.20
CA THR A 136 12.47 -10.74 -34.24
C THR A 136 11.03 -10.29 -34.52
N ALA A 137 10.39 -10.88 -35.52
CA ALA A 137 9.00 -10.60 -35.84
C ALA A 137 8.09 -10.95 -34.65
N SER A 138 7.24 -10.00 -34.25
CA SER A 138 6.40 -10.12 -33.07
C SER A 138 5.36 -11.25 -33.17
N ALA A 139 5.26 -12.03 -32.10
CA ALA A 139 4.19 -12.97 -31.83
C ALA A 139 2.99 -12.24 -31.22
N PHE A 140 1.86 -12.94 -31.12
CA PHE A 140 0.65 -12.40 -30.50
C PHE A 140 0.92 -12.05 -29.02
N PHE A 141 0.33 -10.95 -28.55
CA PHE A 141 0.53 -10.37 -27.21
C PHE A 141 1.91 -9.80 -26.87
N ASP A 142 2.89 -9.83 -27.76
CA ASP A 142 4.16 -9.16 -27.49
C ASP A 142 3.99 -7.66 -27.24
N ALA A 143 4.70 -7.11 -26.28
CA ALA A 143 4.93 -5.67 -26.25
C ALA A 143 5.95 -5.30 -27.34
N THR A 144 5.69 -4.20 -28.03
CA THR A 144 6.52 -3.64 -29.11
C THR A 144 6.64 -2.14 -28.91
N TRP A 145 7.37 -1.45 -29.80
CA TRP A 145 7.43 0.01 -29.77
C TRP A 145 6.06 0.69 -29.86
N LYS A 146 5.08 0.08 -30.53
CA LYS A 146 3.73 0.69 -30.69
C LYS A 146 2.66 0.01 -29.87
N HIS A 147 2.80 -1.29 -29.60
CA HIS A 147 1.76 -2.11 -28.99
C HIS A 147 2.15 -2.55 -27.58
N ARG A 148 1.18 -2.53 -26.66
CA ARG A 148 1.28 -3.20 -25.35
C ARG A 148 0.96 -4.67 -25.45
N TYR A 149 0.09 -4.98 -26.40
CA TYR A 149 -0.32 -6.31 -26.82
C TYR A 149 -0.35 -6.30 -28.36
N TYR A 150 0.64 -6.92 -29.00
CA TYR A 150 0.80 -6.84 -30.46
C TYR A 150 -0.48 -7.20 -31.23
N ASN A 151 -0.80 -6.40 -32.25
CA ASN A 151 -2.00 -6.47 -33.09
C ASN A 151 -3.36 -6.24 -32.40
N THR A 152 -3.37 -5.77 -31.15
CA THR A 152 -4.63 -5.49 -30.42
C THR A 152 -4.60 -4.11 -29.78
N ASP A 153 -3.67 -3.87 -28.86
CA ASP A 153 -3.69 -2.68 -28.02
C ASP A 153 -2.41 -1.86 -28.17
N LEU A 154 -2.58 -0.56 -28.40
CA LEU A 154 -1.50 0.40 -28.52
C LEU A 154 -1.05 0.93 -27.14
N TRP A 155 0.21 1.34 -27.05
CA TRP A 155 0.63 2.29 -26.03
C TRP A 155 0.00 3.65 -26.31
N SER A 156 -0.32 4.43 -25.27
CA SER A 156 -0.73 5.83 -25.49
C SER A 156 0.40 6.70 -26.06
N SER A 157 1.66 6.28 -25.88
CA SER A 157 2.84 6.88 -26.51
C SER A 157 3.80 5.78 -26.99
N ALA A 158 4.32 5.94 -28.22
CA ALA A 158 5.30 5.01 -28.76
C ALA A 158 6.56 4.92 -27.87
N GLY A 159 7.11 3.72 -27.76
CA GLY A 159 8.24 3.38 -26.90
C GLY A 159 7.86 3.15 -25.43
N GLY A 160 6.58 3.03 -25.12
CA GLY A 160 6.08 2.77 -23.76
C GLY A 160 5.67 4.04 -23.01
N VAL A 161 4.70 3.90 -22.10
CA VAL A 161 4.27 4.97 -21.19
C VAL A 161 4.87 4.73 -19.80
N TYR A 162 5.69 5.68 -19.35
CA TYR A 162 6.44 5.57 -18.09
C TYR A 162 6.54 6.93 -17.37
N SER A 163 6.99 6.89 -16.11
CA SER A 163 7.18 8.07 -15.28
C SER A 163 8.32 8.97 -15.79
N SER A 164 8.08 10.29 -15.81
CA SER A 164 9.10 11.31 -16.05
C SER A 164 10.04 11.49 -14.86
N VAL A 165 9.72 10.92 -13.69
CA VAL A 165 10.59 10.85 -12.51
C VAL A 165 11.40 9.55 -12.57
N SER A 166 12.70 9.62 -12.29
CA SER A 166 13.55 8.44 -12.22
C SER A 166 13.31 7.74 -10.90
N SER A 167 13.02 6.44 -10.95
CA SER A 167 12.91 5.60 -9.76
C SER A 167 14.29 5.42 -9.15
N GLY A 168 15.28 5.04 -9.96
CA GLY A 168 16.67 4.91 -9.53
C GLY A 168 17.59 4.88 -10.75
N ASN A 169 18.91 4.90 -10.53
CA ASN A 169 19.88 4.79 -11.62
C ASN A 169 21.14 4.06 -11.18
N ALA A 170 21.87 3.53 -12.17
CA ALA A 170 23.17 2.92 -12.00
C ALA A 170 24.09 3.31 -13.17
N THR A 171 25.38 3.49 -12.89
CA THR A 171 26.40 3.65 -13.93
C THR A 171 26.91 2.28 -14.34
N VAL A 172 26.70 1.92 -15.60
CA VAL A 172 26.95 0.59 -16.16
C VAL A 172 28.14 0.64 -17.14
N GLY A 173 29.19 -0.10 -16.83
CA GLY A 173 30.44 -0.22 -17.60
C GLY A 173 30.47 -1.48 -18.47
N GLY A 174 31.54 -2.27 -18.34
CA GLY A 174 31.72 -3.56 -19.03
C GLY A 174 30.92 -4.72 -18.41
N PRO A 175 31.04 -5.95 -18.94
CA PRO A 175 30.28 -7.10 -18.44
C PRO A 175 30.48 -7.36 -16.94
N GLY A 176 29.41 -7.72 -16.24
CA GLY A 176 29.40 -7.94 -14.79
C GLY A 176 28.08 -7.58 -14.12
N PHE A 177 28.02 -7.72 -12.79
CA PHE A 177 26.83 -7.37 -12.01
C PHE A 177 26.76 -5.87 -11.72
N TYR A 178 25.55 -5.33 -11.82
CA TYR A 178 25.22 -3.96 -11.45
C TYR A 178 23.98 -3.96 -10.55
N THR A 179 23.97 -3.03 -9.60
CA THR A 179 22.86 -2.86 -8.65
C THR A 179 22.35 -1.44 -8.72
N TRP A 180 21.03 -1.30 -8.92
CA TRP A 180 20.30 -0.07 -8.63
C TRP A 180 19.99 -0.07 -7.14
N ASN A 181 20.70 0.79 -6.42
CA ASN A 181 20.56 0.93 -4.98
C ASN A 181 19.26 1.64 -4.63
N SER A 182 18.72 1.32 -3.46
CA SER A 182 17.45 1.87 -2.98
C SER A 182 17.43 3.39 -2.99
N THR A 183 16.32 3.91 -3.51
CA THR A 183 15.95 5.32 -3.44
C THR A 183 14.55 5.42 -2.83
N PRO A 184 14.13 6.62 -2.36
CA PRO A 184 12.75 6.83 -1.93
C PRO A 184 11.73 6.52 -3.03
N GLN A 185 12.04 6.81 -4.30
CA GLN A 185 11.11 6.55 -5.39
C GLN A 185 10.98 5.06 -5.71
N MET A 186 12.07 4.26 -5.65
CA MET A 186 11.97 2.81 -5.79
C MET A 186 11.14 2.18 -4.67
N VAL A 187 11.31 2.66 -3.44
CA VAL A 187 10.50 2.22 -2.29
C VAL A 187 9.03 2.59 -2.51
N SER A 188 8.74 3.81 -2.97
CA SER A 188 7.38 4.26 -3.28
C SER A 188 6.73 3.44 -4.39
N ASP A 189 7.47 3.13 -5.46
CA ASP A 189 6.94 2.32 -6.57
C ASP A 189 6.57 0.91 -6.08
N VAL A 190 7.44 0.27 -5.31
CA VAL A 190 7.21 -1.09 -4.77
C VAL A 190 6.12 -1.10 -3.70
N GLN A 191 6.00 -0.05 -2.87
CA GLN A 191 4.91 0.09 -1.91
C GLN A 191 3.56 0.14 -2.64
N GLU A 192 3.43 0.97 -3.68
CA GLU A 192 2.22 1.03 -4.50
C GLU A 192 1.88 -0.31 -5.15
N TRP A 193 2.88 -1.08 -5.58
CA TRP A 193 2.66 -2.41 -6.14
C TRP A 193 2.24 -3.45 -5.10
N ALA A 194 2.70 -3.30 -3.85
CA ALA A 194 2.28 -4.13 -2.73
C ALA A 194 0.83 -3.82 -2.31
N ASP A 195 0.45 -2.54 -2.36
CA ASP A 195 -0.88 -2.08 -1.95
C ASP A 195 -1.93 -2.26 -3.07
N ASN A 196 -1.52 -2.16 -4.34
CA ASN A 196 -2.39 -2.30 -5.50
C ASN A 196 -1.71 -3.07 -6.65
N GLN A 197 -1.99 -4.37 -6.74
CA GLN A 197 -1.44 -5.22 -7.80
C GLN A 197 -1.84 -4.78 -9.21
N SER A 198 -3.02 -4.14 -9.38
CA SER A 198 -3.49 -3.71 -10.69
C SER A 198 -2.61 -2.63 -11.32
N ALA A 199 -1.78 -1.95 -10.52
CA ALA A 199 -0.81 -0.94 -10.97
C ALA A 199 0.64 -1.48 -11.07
N ALA A 200 0.87 -2.77 -10.74
CA ALA A 200 2.20 -3.36 -10.65
C ALA A 200 2.78 -3.78 -12.02
N PHE A 201 3.11 -2.81 -12.89
CA PHE A 201 3.59 -3.05 -14.26
C PHE A 201 5.12 -3.12 -14.39
N GLY A 202 5.87 -2.86 -13.31
CA GLY A 202 7.32 -2.95 -13.29
C GLY A 202 8.05 -1.68 -13.76
N TRP A 203 9.31 -1.85 -14.14
CA TRP A 203 10.20 -0.78 -14.57
C TRP A 203 10.66 -0.93 -16.02
N LEU A 204 10.83 0.22 -16.65
CA LEU A 204 11.56 0.38 -17.91
C LEU A 204 12.99 0.81 -17.60
N LEU A 205 13.97 0.17 -18.24
CA LEU A 205 15.37 0.60 -18.22
C LEU A 205 15.60 1.61 -19.34
N LEU A 206 15.82 2.86 -18.96
CA LEU A 206 16.08 3.97 -19.88
C LEU A 206 17.58 4.26 -19.94
N GLY A 207 18.18 4.01 -21.10
CA GLY A 207 19.57 4.35 -21.38
C GLY A 207 19.72 5.68 -22.10
N ASP A 208 20.95 5.99 -22.54
CA ASP A 208 21.23 7.16 -23.37
C ASP A 208 20.72 6.94 -24.80
N GLU A 209 19.64 7.63 -25.18
CA GLU A 209 19.01 7.52 -26.52
C GLU A 209 19.43 8.64 -27.48
N THR A 210 20.33 9.52 -27.05
CA THR A 210 20.67 10.76 -27.77
C THR A 210 21.74 10.56 -28.84
N VAL A 211 22.67 9.63 -28.60
CA VAL A 211 23.76 9.28 -29.52
C VAL A 211 23.72 7.79 -29.84
N SER A 212 24.21 7.40 -31.02
CA SER A 212 24.26 5.99 -31.43
C SER A 212 25.30 5.19 -30.64
N SER A 213 25.16 3.87 -30.64
CA SER A 213 26.12 2.93 -30.02
C SER A 213 26.26 3.08 -28.51
N THR A 214 25.14 3.27 -27.82
CA THR A 214 25.06 3.39 -26.36
C THR A 214 24.39 2.18 -25.70
N ALA A 215 23.78 1.30 -26.51
CA ALA A 215 23.00 0.17 -26.04
C ALA A 215 23.80 -0.75 -25.09
N LYS A 216 23.21 -1.07 -23.95
CA LYS A 216 23.67 -2.05 -22.97
C LYS A 216 22.82 -3.31 -23.08
N ARG A 217 23.47 -4.48 -23.04
CA ARG A 217 22.82 -5.79 -23.10
C ARG A 217 22.90 -6.49 -21.74
N PHE A 218 21.75 -6.71 -21.12
CA PHE A 218 21.58 -7.46 -19.88
C PHE A 218 21.05 -8.86 -20.17
N HIS A 219 21.21 -9.78 -19.22
CA HIS A 219 20.49 -11.06 -19.25
C HIS A 219 19.01 -10.84 -18.88
N SER A 220 18.12 -11.61 -19.52
CA SER A 220 16.69 -11.74 -19.19
C SER A 220 16.42 -12.89 -18.21
N SER A 221 15.14 -13.14 -17.91
CA SER A 221 14.63 -14.35 -17.24
C SER A 221 14.95 -15.64 -18.00
N GLU A 222 15.14 -15.60 -19.31
CA GLU A 222 15.43 -16.77 -20.17
C GLU A 222 16.92 -17.08 -20.28
N SER A 223 17.76 -16.38 -19.52
CA SER A 223 19.20 -16.63 -19.46
C SER A 223 19.52 -18.10 -19.10
N ASP A 224 20.38 -18.75 -19.91
CA ASP A 224 20.89 -20.10 -19.62
C ASP A 224 21.63 -20.19 -18.27
N THR A 225 22.12 -19.05 -17.77
CA THR A 225 22.79 -18.96 -16.46
C THR A 225 21.82 -18.37 -15.45
N VAL A 226 21.27 -19.23 -14.59
CA VAL A 226 20.25 -18.89 -13.59
C VAL A 226 20.70 -17.82 -12.58
N THR A 227 22.00 -17.65 -12.35
CA THR A 227 22.53 -16.61 -11.45
C THR A 227 22.60 -15.22 -12.09
N PHE A 228 22.36 -15.12 -13.41
CA PHE A 228 22.41 -13.87 -14.16
C PHE A 228 21.05 -13.24 -14.43
N VAL A 229 19.96 -13.95 -14.13
CA VAL A 229 18.60 -13.44 -14.28
C VAL A 229 18.39 -12.17 -13.40
N PRO A 230 17.57 -11.20 -13.83
CA PRO A 230 17.26 -10.03 -13.02
C PRO A 230 16.64 -10.43 -11.67
N GLU A 231 17.16 -9.88 -10.57
CA GLU A 231 16.70 -10.16 -9.21
C GLU A 231 16.39 -8.85 -8.47
N ILE A 232 15.16 -8.70 -8.00
CA ILE A 232 14.78 -7.66 -7.05
C ILE A 232 14.93 -8.20 -5.63
N THR A 233 15.57 -7.42 -4.76
CA THR A 233 15.61 -7.66 -3.31
C THR A 233 14.79 -6.58 -2.61
N VAL A 234 13.82 -6.98 -1.80
CA VAL A 234 12.95 -6.09 -1.04
C VAL A 234 13.13 -6.39 0.45
N ILE A 235 13.47 -5.36 1.21
CA ILE A 235 13.47 -5.41 2.68
C ILE A 235 12.22 -4.68 3.14
N TYR A 236 11.43 -5.35 3.97
CA TYR A 236 10.15 -4.84 4.44
C TYR A 236 9.95 -5.16 5.92
N GLN A 237 8.95 -4.53 6.49
CA GLN A 237 8.49 -4.75 7.85
C GLN A 237 7.01 -5.09 7.80
N THR A 238 6.61 -6.22 8.38
CA THR A 238 5.20 -6.54 8.55
C THR A 238 4.61 -5.73 9.71
N SER A 239 3.33 -5.37 9.60
CA SER A 239 2.58 -4.91 10.77
C SER A 239 2.62 -5.97 11.88
N ASN A 240 2.51 -5.55 13.14
CA ASN A 240 2.27 -6.47 14.23
C ASN A 240 0.94 -7.18 14.03
N PHE A 241 -0.08 -6.48 13.51
CA PHE A 241 -1.37 -7.03 13.10
C PHE A 241 -2.14 -5.97 12.30
N GLY A 242 -3.22 -6.41 11.64
CA GLY A 242 -4.12 -5.53 10.91
C GLY A 242 -5.57 -5.66 11.36
N ILE A 243 -6.40 -4.75 10.85
CA ILE A 243 -7.86 -4.84 10.89
C ILE A 243 -8.44 -4.32 9.60
N TYR A 244 -9.37 -5.07 9.02
CA TYR A 244 -10.26 -4.57 7.99
C TYR A 244 -11.50 -3.98 8.66
N VAL A 245 -11.71 -2.68 8.49
CA VAL A 245 -12.87 -1.96 9.04
C VAL A 245 -13.84 -1.62 7.93
N ASP A 246 -15.09 -2.01 8.14
CA ASP A 246 -16.18 -1.77 7.22
C ASP A 246 -17.21 -0.83 7.85
N SER A 247 -17.39 0.36 7.27
CA SER A 247 -18.21 1.44 7.83
C SER A 247 -18.78 2.34 6.73
N PHE A 248 -19.89 3.02 7.02
CA PHE A 248 -20.44 4.07 6.15
C PHE A 248 -20.46 5.42 6.84
N ILE A 249 -20.31 6.47 6.04
CA ILE A 249 -20.43 7.86 6.47
C ILE A 249 -21.80 8.36 6.02
N GLU A 250 -22.58 8.93 6.94
CA GLU A 250 -23.97 9.32 6.67
C GLU A 250 -24.08 10.22 5.44
N GLY A 251 -23.25 11.26 5.33
CA GLY A 251 -23.31 12.17 4.19
C GLY A 251 -22.92 11.52 2.86
N PHE A 252 -21.95 10.59 2.88
CA PHE A 252 -21.34 10.02 1.67
C PHE A 252 -22.05 8.76 1.16
N TRP A 253 -22.97 8.19 1.94
CA TRP A 253 -23.71 6.97 1.61
C TRP A 253 -25.01 7.29 0.86
N ASP A 254 -25.15 6.78 -0.37
CA ASP A 254 -26.32 6.97 -1.24
C ASP A 254 -27.32 5.80 -1.21
N GLY A 255 -27.03 4.73 -0.44
CA GLY A 255 -27.80 3.50 -0.39
C GLY A 255 -27.28 2.37 -1.31
N THR A 256 -26.31 2.67 -2.17
CA THR A 256 -25.66 1.71 -3.07
C THR A 256 -24.14 1.77 -2.97
N ASN A 257 -23.56 2.97 -3.03
CA ASN A 257 -22.14 3.24 -2.94
C ASN A 257 -21.84 4.29 -1.88
N MET A 258 -20.67 4.17 -1.26
CA MET A 258 -20.07 5.23 -0.46
C MET A 258 -18.99 5.93 -1.27
N ILE A 259 -19.01 7.26 -1.29
CA ILE A 259 -17.92 8.07 -1.83
C ILE A 259 -16.65 7.74 -1.03
N GLY A 260 -15.57 7.37 -1.74
CA GLY A 260 -14.33 6.97 -1.10
C GLY A 260 -13.59 8.14 -0.49
N ASP A 261 -13.04 7.97 0.72
CA ASP A 261 -12.27 9.01 1.40
C ASP A 261 -11.29 8.42 2.44
N THR A 262 -10.43 9.27 2.98
CA THR A 262 -9.40 8.90 3.94
C THR A 262 -9.98 8.84 5.35
N ILE A 263 -9.89 7.67 5.98
CA ILE A 263 -10.32 7.42 7.35
C ILE A 263 -9.10 7.10 8.20
N LYS A 264 -9.08 7.55 9.45
CA LYS A 264 -8.07 7.19 10.45
C LYS A 264 -8.68 6.27 11.49
N VAL A 265 -8.01 5.16 11.77
CA VAL A 265 -8.36 4.28 12.88
C VAL A 265 -7.28 4.34 13.93
N LYS A 266 -7.67 4.56 15.19
CA LYS A 266 -6.75 4.56 16.35
C LYS A 266 -7.02 3.36 17.23
N LEU A 267 -5.96 2.75 17.75
CA LEU A 267 -6.04 1.75 18.80
C LEU A 267 -5.92 2.40 20.15
N HIS A 268 -6.91 2.18 20.99
CA HIS A 268 -6.96 2.63 22.36
C HIS A 268 -6.79 1.46 23.32
N SER A 269 -6.05 1.70 24.40
CA SER A 269 -5.93 0.76 25.52
C SER A 269 -7.32 0.28 25.95
N SER A 270 -7.50 -1.01 26.30
CA SER A 270 -8.77 -1.49 26.84
C SER A 270 -9.03 -1.06 28.30
N VAL A 271 -8.08 -0.36 28.91
CA VAL A 271 -8.16 0.14 30.29
C VAL A 271 -8.02 1.66 30.33
N SER A 272 -8.82 2.29 31.19
CA SER A 272 -8.76 3.73 31.47
C SER A 272 -7.33 4.14 31.86
N PRO A 273 -6.78 5.24 31.32
CA PRO A 273 -7.45 6.32 30.58
C PRO A 273 -7.54 6.11 29.05
N TYR A 274 -7.54 4.85 28.57
CA TYR A 274 -7.75 4.49 27.16
C TYR A 274 -6.79 5.21 26.19
N ALA A 275 -5.53 5.33 26.59
CA ALA A 275 -4.50 5.99 25.80
C ALA A 275 -4.38 5.37 24.39
N VAL A 276 -4.16 6.22 23.39
CA VAL A 276 -3.84 5.79 22.02
C VAL A 276 -2.47 5.12 22.02
N LEU A 277 -2.38 3.92 21.44
CA LEU A 277 -1.14 3.15 21.35
C LEU A 277 -0.60 3.08 19.92
N ASP A 278 -1.49 3.11 18.94
CA ASP A 278 -1.13 3.10 17.52
C ASP A 278 -2.27 3.67 16.70
N SER A 279 -1.98 4.01 15.45
CA SER A 279 -3.00 4.49 14.52
C SER A 279 -2.56 4.25 13.09
N ASP A 280 -3.53 4.10 12.20
CA ASP A 280 -3.29 4.05 10.77
C ASP A 280 -4.30 4.91 10.00
N LEU A 281 -3.91 5.36 8.81
CA LEU A 281 -4.68 6.24 7.94
C LEU A 281 -4.77 5.61 6.56
N THR A 282 -5.99 5.26 6.13
CA THR A 282 -6.24 4.51 4.90
C THR A 282 -7.36 5.14 4.09
N PHE A 283 -7.22 5.15 2.76
CA PHE A 283 -8.31 5.48 1.85
C PHE A 283 -9.31 4.31 1.79
N CYS A 284 -10.55 4.58 2.14
CA CYS A 284 -11.62 3.59 2.22
C CYS A 284 -12.68 3.89 1.17
N GLU A 285 -13.16 2.84 0.50
CA GLU A 285 -14.28 2.92 -0.44
C GLU A 285 -15.51 2.20 0.15
N THR A 286 -16.51 1.88 -0.69
CA THR A 286 -17.78 1.26 -0.28
C THR A 286 -17.62 -0.01 0.57
N TYR A 287 -16.54 -0.76 0.40
CA TYR A 287 -16.30 -2.00 1.14
C TYR A 287 -15.44 -1.82 2.39
N GLY A 288 -15.07 -0.60 2.76
CA GLY A 288 -14.19 -0.33 3.90
C GLY A 288 -12.71 -0.27 3.52
N GLY A 289 -11.83 -0.50 4.49
CA GLY A 289 -10.39 -0.38 4.30
C GLY A 289 -9.57 -1.22 5.27
N GLN A 290 -8.35 -1.54 4.85
CA GLN A 290 -7.35 -2.26 5.63
C GLN A 290 -6.50 -1.27 6.43
N PHE A 291 -6.42 -1.47 7.75
CA PHE A 291 -5.60 -0.69 8.67
C PHE A 291 -4.52 -1.59 9.28
N CYS A 292 -3.32 -1.05 9.46
CA CYS A 292 -2.11 -1.78 9.74
C CYS A 292 -1.35 -1.15 10.92
N PHE A 293 -1.13 -1.92 12.00
CA PHE A 293 -0.52 -1.40 13.24
C PHE A 293 0.88 -2.00 13.45
N TYR A 294 1.88 -1.14 13.60
CA TYR A 294 3.30 -1.53 13.67
C TYR A 294 3.89 -1.45 15.08
N ASN A 295 3.22 -0.73 15.98
CA ASN A 295 3.77 -0.34 17.28
C ASN A 295 3.00 -0.97 18.45
N ALA A 296 1.67 -1.14 18.31
CA ALA A 296 0.87 -1.76 19.37
C ALA A 296 1.29 -3.22 19.59
N PRO A 297 1.51 -3.65 20.84
CA PRO A 297 1.77 -5.05 21.14
C PRO A 297 0.49 -5.90 20.99
N GLN A 298 0.62 -7.22 21.10
CA GLN A 298 -0.55 -8.09 21.17
C GLN A 298 -1.43 -7.73 22.38
N GLY A 299 -2.75 -7.68 22.20
CA GLY A 299 -3.64 -7.32 23.31
C GLY A 299 -5.08 -7.06 22.91
N ASN A 300 -5.86 -6.58 23.88
CA ASN A 300 -7.22 -6.11 23.66
C ASN A 300 -7.22 -4.59 23.48
N TYR A 301 -7.88 -4.09 22.44
CA TYR A 301 -7.94 -2.67 22.13
C TYR A 301 -9.34 -2.26 21.71
N TYR A 302 -9.79 -1.09 22.16
CA TYR A 302 -10.86 -0.40 21.46
C TYR A 302 -10.31 0.18 20.17
N ILE A 303 -11.15 0.24 19.13
CA ILE A 303 -10.85 1.02 17.94
C ILE A 303 -11.73 2.28 17.96
N SER A 304 -11.16 3.42 17.57
CA SER A 304 -11.93 4.62 17.26
C SER A 304 -11.69 5.01 15.81
N VAL A 305 -12.77 5.39 15.13
CA VAL A 305 -12.78 5.77 13.72
C VAL A 305 -12.97 7.28 13.61
N HIS A 306 -12.09 7.91 12.85
CA HIS A 306 -11.99 9.36 12.69
C HIS A 306 -12.03 9.70 11.19
N HIS A 307 -12.95 10.56 10.80
CA HIS A 307 -13.04 11.13 9.46
C HIS A 307 -13.24 12.65 9.58
N ARG A 308 -12.92 13.40 8.51
CA ARG A 308 -12.84 14.87 8.54
C ARG A 308 -14.14 15.60 8.91
N ASN A 309 -15.29 14.95 8.73
CA ASN A 309 -16.61 15.56 8.91
C ASN A 309 -17.58 14.66 9.68
N THR A 310 -17.10 13.66 10.41
CA THR A 310 -17.95 12.77 11.21
C THR A 310 -17.61 12.83 12.69
N ILE A 311 -18.58 12.45 13.51
CA ILE A 311 -18.34 12.20 14.93
C ILE A 311 -17.35 11.04 15.10
N GLU A 312 -16.43 11.16 16.06
CA GLU A 312 -15.57 10.05 16.44
C GLU A 312 -16.41 8.89 16.98
N THR A 313 -16.28 7.71 16.35
CA THR A 313 -17.08 6.52 16.69
C THR A 313 -16.19 5.38 17.17
N TRP A 314 -16.53 4.81 18.32
CA TRP A 314 -15.75 3.76 18.99
C TRP A 314 -16.39 2.38 18.82
N SER A 315 -15.58 1.31 18.82
CA SER A 315 -16.12 -0.05 18.89
C SER A 315 -16.82 -0.31 20.23
N LYS A 316 -17.90 -1.09 20.21
CA LYS A 316 -18.69 -1.43 21.41
C LYS A 316 -17.85 -2.08 22.51
N TYR A 317 -16.92 -2.95 22.10
CA TYR A 317 -16.06 -3.73 22.97
C TYR A 317 -14.62 -3.68 22.47
N PRO A 318 -13.64 -3.96 23.36
CA PRO A 318 -12.28 -4.21 22.93
C PRO A 318 -12.21 -5.45 22.03
N LEU A 319 -11.45 -5.34 20.95
CA LEU A 319 -11.13 -6.44 20.04
C LEU A 319 -9.79 -7.05 20.45
N PHE A 320 -9.67 -8.37 20.36
CA PHE A 320 -8.43 -9.07 20.66
C PHE A 320 -7.59 -9.22 19.39
N PHE A 321 -6.39 -8.65 19.41
CA PHE A 321 -5.42 -8.71 18.32
C PHE A 321 -4.33 -9.72 18.64
N VAL A 322 -3.94 -10.53 17.65
CA VAL A 322 -2.85 -11.52 17.72
C VAL A 322 -1.75 -11.12 16.74
N LEU A 323 -0.48 -11.32 17.11
CA LEU A 323 0.63 -11.01 16.20
C LEU A 323 0.51 -11.77 14.87
N GLY A 324 0.67 -11.05 13.76
CA GLY A 324 0.58 -11.55 12.39
C GLY A 324 -0.84 -11.80 11.89
N ASP A 325 -1.87 -11.51 12.69
CA ASP A 325 -3.26 -11.74 12.32
C ASP A 325 -3.91 -10.48 11.72
N ASN A 326 -4.99 -10.69 10.97
CA ASN A 326 -5.80 -9.62 10.40
C ASN A 326 -7.25 -9.74 10.87
N GLN A 327 -7.70 -8.80 11.70
CA GLN A 327 -9.05 -8.77 12.24
C GLN A 327 -10.04 -8.22 11.21
N TYR A 328 -11.34 -8.44 11.45
CA TYR A 328 -12.43 -7.83 10.69
C TYR A 328 -13.44 -7.22 11.65
N TYR A 329 -13.87 -5.99 11.39
CA TYR A 329 -14.89 -5.32 12.17
C TYR A 329 -15.81 -4.49 11.31
N THR A 330 -17.12 -4.72 11.42
CA THR A 330 -18.16 -3.95 10.74
C THR A 330 -18.97 -3.14 11.74
N PHE A 331 -19.19 -1.89 11.38
CA PHE A 331 -20.08 -0.95 12.06
C PHE A 331 -21.50 -0.96 11.48
N LYS A 332 -21.68 -1.46 10.26
CA LYS A 332 -22.88 -1.21 9.45
C LYS A 332 -24.10 -2.07 9.78
N ASP A 333 -23.89 -3.24 10.37
CA ASP A 333 -24.97 -4.23 10.54
C ASP A 333 -25.93 -3.90 11.71
N SER A 334 -25.48 -3.14 12.70
CA SER A 334 -26.26 -2.85 13.93
C SER A 334 -25.64 -1.68 14.69
N ALA A 335 -26.48 -0.76 15.20
CA ALA A 335 -26.03 0.30 16.12
C ALA A 335 -25.26 -0.27 17.34
N SER A 336 -25.54 -1.50 17.75
CA SER A 336 -24.83 -2.15 18.86
C SER A 336 -23.36 -2.46 18.59
N LYS A 337 -22.85 -2.13 17.39
CA LYS A 337 -21.43 -2.19 17.04
C LYS A 337 -20.71 -0.93 17.51
N ALA A 338 -21.33 0.24 17.50
CA ALA A 338 -20.75 1.42 18.12
C ALA A 338 -20.92 1.43 19.64
N TYR A 339 -19.91 1.97 20.33
CA TYR A 339 -20.04 2.30 21.75
C TYR A 339 -21.18 3.30 21.96
N GLY A 340 -22.02 3.06 22.96
CA GLY A 340 -23.20 3.90 23.19
C GLY A 340 -24.29 3.83 22.11
N ASP A 341 -24.16 2.93 21.13
CA ASP A 341 -25.04 2.86 19.96
C ASP A 341 -25.03 4.16 19.13
N ASN A 342 -23.85 4.81 19.05
CA ASN A 342 -23.63 6.16 18.51
C ASN A 342 -23.58 6.22 16.97
N GLU A 343 -24.61 5.71 16.30
CA GLU A 343 -24.72 5.64 14.83
C GLU A 343 -26.13 6.02 14.36
N VAL A 344 -26.25 6.40 13.07
CA VAL A 344 -27.53 6.70 12.41
C VAL A 344 -27.90 5.60 11.42
N LEU A 345 -29.17 5.21 11.37
CA LEU A 345 -29.67 4.28 10.37
C LEU A 345 -30.05 5.04 9.09
N LYS A 346 -29.35 4.79 7.99
CA LYS A 346 -29.62 5.38 6.66
C LYS A 346 -29.62 4.29 5.59
N PHE A 347 -30.69 4.22 4.79
CA PHE A 347 -30.86 3.20 3.74
C PHE A 347 -30.60 1.76 4.21
N SER A 348 -31.11 1.41 5.40
CA SER A 348 -30.98 0.09 6.04
C SER A 348 -29.58 -0.27 6.54
N GLU A 349 -28.63 0.65 6.54
CA GLU A 349 -27.27 0.45 7.04
C GLU A 349 -26.96 1.49 8.13
N TYR A 350 -26.17 1.10 9.13
CA TYR A 350 -25.72 2.03 10.16
C TYR A 350 -24.49 2.81 9.69
N CYS A 351 -24.56 4.12 9.83
CA CYS A 351 -23.56 5.08 9.38
C CYS A 351 -23.07 5.92 10.56
N PHE A 352 -21.85 6.44 10.47
CA PHE A 352 -21.37 7.47 11.39
C PHE A 352 -22.11 8.78 11.13
N TYR A 353 -22.56 9.42 12.21
CA TYR A 353 -23.17 10.75 12.13
C TYR A 353 -22.19 11.73 11.50
N SER A 354 -22.64 12.44 10.47
CA SER A 354 -21.85 13.47 9.81
C SER A 354 -22.22 14.85 10.37
N GLY A 355 -21.24 15.75 10.44
CA GLY A 355 -21.44 17.14 10.84
C GLY A 355 -20.52 17.67 11.94
N ASP A 356 -19.66 16.86 12.55
CA ASP A 356 -18.61 17.37 13.45
C ASP A 356 -17.45 17.92 12.59
N VAL A 357 -17.66 19.07 11.96
CA VAL A 357 -16.72 19.67 11.00
C VAL A 357 -15.56 20.36 11.71
N ASN A 358 -15.77 20.79 12.96
CA ASN A 358 -14.75 21.43 13.76
C ASN A 358 -13.89 20.43 14.57
N GLN A 359 -14.34 19.17 14.68
CA GLN A 359 -13.70 18.04 15.38
C GLN A 359 -13.54 18.29 16.89
N ASP A 360 -14.55 18.89 17.52
CA ASP A 360 -14.60 19.14 18.97
C ASP A 360 -15.32 18.04 19.77
N GLY A 361 -15.89 17.07 19.07
CA GLY A 361 -16.57 15.91 19.66
C GLY A 361 -18.05 16.14 19.96
N THR A 362 -18.62 17.25 19.49
CA THR A 362 -20.05 17.53 19.51
C THR A 362 -20.48 18.07 18.16
N ILE A 363 -21.67 17.69 17.67
CA ILE A 363 -22.27 18.34 16.52
C ILE A 363 -23.21 19.40 17.08
N ASP A 364 -22.87 20.68 16.90
CA ASP A 364 -23.64 21.78 17.49
C ASP A 364 -23.78 23.01 16.58
N ALA A 365 -24.27 24.11 17.15
CA ALA A 365 -24.52 25.34 16.40
C ALA A 365 -23.25 25.95 15.80
N SER A 366 -22.06 25.64 16.33
CA SER A 366 -20.79 26.08 15.78
C SER A 366 -20.48 25.36 14.46
N ASP A 367 -20.70 24.04 14.37
CA ASP A 367 -20.57 23.29 13.13
C ASP A 367 -21.56 23.75 12.06
N VAL A 368 -22.81 23.99 12.47
CA VAL A 368 -23.85 24.54 11.57
C VAL A 368 -23.40 25.91 11.04
N SER A 369 -22.89 26.77 11.92
CA SER A 369 -22.42 28.11 11.53
C SER A 369 -21.24 28.05 10.58
N GLU A 370 -20.27 27.15 10.79
CA GLU A 370 -19.14 26.96 9.88
C GLU A 370 -19.60 26.50 8.50
N THR A 371 -20.46 25.49 8.47
CA THR A 371 -21.00 24.92 7.22
C THR A 371 -21.86 25.93 6.47
N ASP A 372 -22.71 26.70 7.16
CA ASP A 372 -23.56 27.74 6.56
C ASP A 372 -22.75 28.92 5.98
N ASN A 373 -21.68 29.33 6.67
CA ASN A 373 -20.78 30.37 6.17
C ASN A 373 -20.05 29.95 4.88
N ASP A 374 -19.62 28.68 4.82
CA ASP A 374 -18.95 28.12 3.64
C ASP A 374 -19.96 27.90 2.49
N ALA A 375 -21.20 27.50 2.80
CA ALA A 375 -22.29 27.40 1.84
C ALA A 375 -22.65 28.77 1.23
N PHE A 376 -22.76 29.80 2.06
CA PHE A 376 -22.98 31.17 1.61
C PHE A 376 -21.84 31.66 0.69
N SER A 377 -20.62 31.22 0.98
CA SER A 377 -19.43 31.53 0.18
C SER A 377 -19.29 30.65 -1.08
N SER A 378 -20.16 29.65 -1.25
CA SER A 378 -20.11 28.65 -2.33
C SER A 378 -18.74 27.99 -2.44
N LEU A 379 -18.18 27.59 -1.29
CA LEU A 379 -16.91 26.89 -1.23
C LEU A 379 -17.02 25.54 -1.97
N SER A 380 -15.93 25.09 -2.59
CA SER A 380 -15.91 23.85 -3.37
C SER A 380 -14.55 23.15 -3.31
N GLY A 381 -14.55 21.87 -3.68
CA GLY A 381 -13.42 20.97 -3.62
C GLY A 381 -13.29 20.26 -2.26
N TYR A 382 -12.10 19.73 -1.99
CA TYR A 382 -11.85 18.93 -0.78
C TYR A 382 -11.76 19.80 0.48
N VAL A 383 -12.92 20.11 1.07
CA VAL A 383 -13.06 20.90 2.30
C VAL A 383 -13.83 20.10 3.36
N ARG A 384 -13.67 20.45 4.63
CA ARG A 384 -14.27 19.68 5.75
C ARG A 384 -15.77 19.92 5.93
N THR A 385 -16.27 21.05 5.45
CA THR A 385 -17.66 21.49 5.49
C THR A 385 -18.48 20.93 4.32
N ASP A 386 -17.85 20.27 3.35
CA ASP A 386 -18.52 19.41 2.38
C ASP A 386 -18.82 18.06 3.09
N VAL A 387 -20.03 17.97 3.62
CA VAL A 387 -20.52 16.86 4.45
C VAL A 387 -21.13 15.77 3.56
N THR A 388 -21.67 16.13 2.40
CA THR A 388 -22.23 15.21 1.41
C THR A 388 -21.17 14.56 0.51
N GLY A 389 -20.02 15.21 0.36
CA GLY A 389 -18.88 14.75 -0.44
C GLY A 389 -19.03 15.00 -1.92
N ASP A 390 -19.90 15.94 -2.33
CA ASP A 390 -20.24 16.20 -3.72
C ASP A 390 -19.41 17.32 -4.39
N ASP A 391 -18.30 17.72 -3.74
CA ASP A 391 -17.38 18.80 -4.09
C ASP A 391 -17.96 20.22 -3.93
N PHE A 392 -19.17 20.39 -3.39
CA PHE A 392 -19.76 21.70 -3.12
C PHE A 392 -20.26 21.79 -1.67
N VAL A 393 -20.04 22.94 -1.04
CA VAL A 393 -20.70 23.23 0.24
C VAL A 393 -22.00 23.98 -0.05
N ASP A 394 -23.13 23.38 0.28
CA ASP A 394 -24.45 23.96 0.05
C ASP A 394 -25.47 23.62 1.16
N ALA A 395 -26.76 23.86 0.88
CA ALA A 395 -27.83 23.65 1.85
C ALA A 395 -28.04 22.17 2.24
N ALA A 396 -27.61 21.22 1.40
CA ALA A 396 -27.66 19.80 1.71
C ALA A 396 -26.69 19.44 2.84
N ASP A 397 -25.47 19.99 2.83
CA ASP A 397 -24.50 19.83 3.92
C ASP A 397 -25.04 20.41 5.21
N VAL A 398 -25.48 21.68 5.17
CA VAL A 398 -26.05 22.39 6.31
C VAL A 398 -27.23 21.61 6.91
N SER A 399 -28.08 21.03 6.06
CA SER A 399 -29.22 20.23 6.54
C SER A 399 -28.80 18.99 7.30
N ILE A 400 -27.70 18.32 6.95
CA ILE A 400 -27.20 17.16 7.69
C ILE A 400 -26.68 17.61 9.06
N VAL A 401 -25.85 18.65 9.08
CA VAL A 401 -25.27 19.18 10.32
C VAL A 401 -26.36 19.68 11.27
N ASP A 402 -27.35 20.43 10.77
CA ASP A 402 -28.45 20.99 11.58
C ASP A 402 -29.33 19.88 12.19
N ASN A 403 -29.65 18.84 11.42
CA ASN A 403 -30.41 17.70 11.93
C ASN A 403 -29.68 16.97 13.07
N ASN A 404 -28.36 16.77 12.92
CA ASN A 404 -27.56 16.08 13.92
C ASN A 404 -27.25 16.97 15.14
N ALA A 405 -27.13 18.29 14.94
CA ALA A 405 -27.05 19.26 16.02
C ALA A 405 -28.34 19.31 16.84
N PHE A 406 -29.50 19.29 16.18
CA PHE A 406 -30.80 19.21 16.85
C PHE A 406 -30.93 17.95 17.71
N ASN A 407 -30.35 16.83 17.27
CA ASN A 407 -30.33 15.57 18.00
C ASN A 407 -29.28 15.52 19.15
N SER A 408 -28.51 16.59 19.35
CA SER A 408 -27.42 16.66 20.35
C SER A 408 -26.38 15.55 20.18
N VAL A 409 -26.04 15.20 18.92
CA VAL A 409 -25.05 14.16 18.65
C VAL A 409 -23.69 14.57 19.22
N SER A 410 -23.05 13.65 19.94
CA SER A 410 -21.74 13.86 20.55
C SER A 410 -20.96 12.55 20.63
N VAL A 411 -19.65 12.64 20.86
CA VAL A 411 -18.80 11.46 21.02
C VAL A 411 -19.23 10.69 22.26
N ILE A 412 -19.45 9.39 22.08
CA ILE A 412 -19.64 8.45 23.19
C ILE A 412 -18.47 7.47 23.19
N SER A 413 -17.60 7.59 24.20
CA SER A 413 -16.41 6.75 24.39
C SER A 413 -16.48 5.94 25.70
N PRO A 414 -15.67 4.87 25.84
CA PRO A 414 -15.62 4.01 27.03
C PRO A 414 -15.20 4.66 28.35
#